data_AF-A0AAE3ZV92-F1
#
_entry.id   AF-A0AAE3ZV92-F1
#
_cell.length_a   1.000
_cell.length_b   1.000
_cell.length_c   1.000
_cell.angle_alpha   90.00
_cell.angle_beta   90.00
_cell.angle_gamma   90.00
#
_symmetry.space_group_name_H-M   'P 1'
#
loop_
_entity.id
_entity.type
_entity.pdbx_description
1 polymer ?
#
loop_
_entity_poly.entity_id
_entity_poly.type
_entity_poly.pdbx_seq_one_letter_code
_entity_poly.pdbx_strand_id
1 'polypeptide(L)'
;MSPVKRLLLIAAAAALVLTTGLVDPASAHGSAVNPPSRNYGCWKRWGGDFQNPAMATQDPMCWQAWNADSTAMWNWNGLYRENVQGNHQAAIPDGTLCSAGNTGGTRYSALDTPGAWVAQTVPTSFTLRMHDQAQHGADYLLTYVTKPGFNPLTQRLGWGDLQLAGQTGVIPPGGGQTESDPALNGKTYTVNVSAPGRTGRAVLYTIWKASHADQVYYLCSDVIFGGTSSNPSPTPSITVSPSPSPSASPTPPSTPGPGPSTPNPAGACTATYSVTSQWNGGFQADVRVTNGGSAVSGWSVAWSWQDGQQVTQSWGATISTLSNGVTVARNAGYNGALAADGSASFGFIGTSTGTPSAPPLTCTTVA
;
A
#
# COMPACT_ATOMS: atom_id res chain seq x y z
N MET A 1 -63.98 -13.91 28.87
CA MET A 1 -62.52 -13.80 29.04
C MET A 1 -62.06 -15.09 29.73
N SER A 2 -61.05 -15.80 29.24
CA SER A 2 -59.72 -15.19 29.31
C SER A 2 -58.90 -15.32 28.03
N PRO A 3 -58.48 -14.20 27.44
CA PRO A 3 -57.52 -14.11 26.34
C PRO A 3 -56.08 -14.43 26.80
N VAL A 4 -55.92 -15.40 27.71
CA VAL A 4 -54.65 -15.67 28.41
C VAL A 4 -54.00 -16.99 27.98
N LYS A 5 -54.56 -17.70 26.98
CA LYS A 5 -53.94 -18.90 26.39
C LYS A 5 -53.61 -18.78 24.90
N ARG A 6 -53.44 -17.55 24.40
CA ARG A 6 -52.86 -17.25 23.08
C ARG A 6 -51.62 -16.35 23.12
N LEU A 7 -51.17 -15.92 24.30
CA LEU A 7 -49.86 -15.28 24.49
C LEU A 7 -49.00 -16.22 25.34
N LEU A 8 -48.26 -17.12 24.70
CA LEU A 8 -47.02 -17.71 25.22
C LEU A 8 -46.28 -18.55 24.16
N LEU A 9 -46.57 -18.32 22.87
CA LEU A 9 -45.81 -18.87 21.73
C LEU A 9 -45.04 -17.79 20.95
N ILE A 10 -44.87 -16.60 21.52
CA ILE A 10 -44.02 -15.53 20.98
C ILE A 10 -43.18 -14.97 22.12
N ALA A 11 -42.31 -15.79 22.71
CA ALA A 11 -41.34 -15.36 23.72
C ALA A 11 -39.95 -15.99 23.52
N ALA A 12 -39.63 -16.42 22.30
CA ALA A 12 -38.32 -17.02 21.99
C ALA A 12 -37.81 -16.65 20.58
N ALA A 13 -38.16 -15.47 20.07
CA ALA A 13 -37.71 -15.03 18.75
C ALA A 13 -37.57 -13.50 18.65
N ALA A 14 -36.74 -12.89 19.51
CA ALA A 14 -36.25 -11.51 19.30
C ALA A 14 -35.11 -11.16 20.26
N ALA A 15 -34.11 -12.03 20.39
CA ALA A 15 -32.84 -11.65 21.03
C ALA A 15 -31.68 -12.45 20.41
N LEU A 16 -31.69 -12.62 19.10
CA LEU A 16 -30.46 -12.79 18.35
C LEU A 16 -30.16 -11.41 17.79
N VAL A 17 -29.64 -10.53 18.66
CA VAL A 17 -28.86 -9.39 18.18
C VAL A 17 -27.68 -10.04 17.48
N LEU A 18 -27.76 -10.17 16.15
CA LEU A 18 -26.58 -10.26 15.33
C LEU A 18 -25.80 -8.98 15.66
N THR A 19 -24.88 -9.08 16.60
CA THR A 19 -23.70 -8.24 16.61
C THR A 19 -22.97 -8.61 15.32
N THR A 20 -23.40 -8.04 14.19
CA THR A 20 -22.48 -7.83 13.08
C THR A 20 -21.41 -6.94 13.68
N GLY A 21 -20.34 -7.57 14.17
CA GLY A 21 -19.15 -6.86 14.59
C GLY A 21 -18.84 -5.91 13.44
N LEU A 22 -18.92 -4.62 13.72
CA LEU A 22 -18.35 -3.62 12.86
C LEU A 22 -16.88 -4.00 12.82
N VAL A 23 -16.48 -4.66 11.74
CA VAL A 23 -15.09 -4.86 11.40
C VAL A 23 -14.61 -3.47 11.02
N ASP A 24 -14.11 -2.76 12.03
CA ASP A 24 -13.27 -1.60 11.84
C ASP A 24 -12.23 -1.95 10.77
N PRO A 25 -12.10 -1.20 9.65
CA PRO A 25 -11.01 -1.44 8.72
C PRO A 25 -9.71 -1.38 9.52
N ALA A 26 -9.01 -2.50 9.50
CA ALA A 26 -7.78 -2.69 10.22
C ALA A 26 -6.74 -1.74 9.62
N SER A 27 -5.80 -1.33 10.45
CA SER A 27 -5.16 -0.03 10.33
C SER A 27 -3.72 -0.17 9.83
N ALA A 28 -3.35 0.38 8.68
CA ALA A 28 -2.00 0.22 8.10
C ALA A 28 -0.90 1.04 8.80
N HIS A 29 0.18 0.37 9.24
CA HIS A 29 1.17 1.00 10.14
C HIS A 29 2.63 0.51 10.05
N GLY A 30 2.99 -0.37 9.12
CA GLY A 30 4.35 -0.91 9.15
C GLY A 30 4.89 -1.44 7.85
N SER A 31 6.21 -1.66 7.83
CA SER A 31 6.92 -2.24 6.70
C SER A 31 8.27 -2.81 7.15
N ALA A 32 8.94 -3.53 6.25
CA ALA A 32 10.31 -3.95 6.44
C ALA A 32 11.19 -2.72 6.21
N VAL A 33 11.95 -2.31 7.23
CA VAL A 33 12.79 -1.11 7.19
C VAL A 33 14.27 -1.41 7.03
N ASN A 34 14.68 -2.66 7.28
CA ASN A 34 16.05 -3.13 7.07
C ASN A 34 16.12 -4.67 6.95
N PRO A 35 16.47 -5.26 5.79
CA PRO A 35 16.55 -4.62 4.49
C PRO A 35 15.21 -3.99 4.09
N PRO A 36 15.21 -2.77 3.53
CA PRO A 36 13.98 -2.03 3.26
C PRO A 36 13.12 -2.74 2.21
N SER A 37 11.81 -2.73 2.40
CA SER A 37 10.87 -3.14 1.37
C SER A 37 10.94 -2.22 0.15
N ARG A 38 10.46 -2.67 -1.01
CA ARG A 38 10.52 -1.90 -2.27
C ARG A 38 9.97 -0.48 -2.13
N ASN A 39 8.72 -0.35 -1.67
CA ASN A 39 8.06 0.96 -1.56
C ASN A 39 8.64 1.81 -0.42
N TYR A 40 8.93 1.25 0.75
CA TYR A 40 9.59 1.98 1.83
C TYR A 40 10.98 2.46 1.41
N GLY A 41 11.74 1.63 0.70
CA GLY A 41 13.05 1.99 0.15
C GLY A 41 12.97 3.15 -0.85
N CYS A 42 11.99 3.12 -1.77
CA CYS A 42 11.75 4.21 -2.70
C CYS A 42 11.32 5.50 -1.99
N TRP A 43 10.39 5.40 -1.03
CA TRP A 43 9.98 6.53 -0.19
C TRP A 43 11.17 7.12 0.56
N LYS A 44 12.01 6.29 1.19
CA LYS A 44 13.15 6.74 1.99
C LYS A 44 14.21 7.45 1.14
N ARG A 45 14.50 6.94 -0.07
CA ARG A 45 15.54 7.53 -0.95
C ARG A 45 15.04 8.74 -1.72
N TRP A 46 13.79 8.72 -2.16
CA TRP A 46 13.28 9.67 -3.14
C TRP A 46 12.11 10.51 -2.66
N GLY A 47 11.48 10.23 -1.51
CA GLY A 47 10.30 10.97 -1.06
C GLY A 47 10.51 12.48 -0.99
N GLY A 48 11.67 12.93 -0.49
CA GLY A 48 12.01 14.35 -0.44
C GLY A 48 12.25 15.01 -1.80
N ASP A 49 12.41 14.24 -2.88
CA ASP A 49 12.77 14.71 -4.22
C ASP A 49 12.20 13.78 -5.32
N PHE A 50 10.95 13.36 -5.16
CA PHE A 50 10.40 12.21 -5.91
C PHE A 50 10.15 12.52 -7.40
N GLN A 51 10.24 13.79 -7.78
CA GLN A 51 10.13 14.25 -9.17
C GLN A 51 11.48 14.42 -9.86
N ASN A 52 12.60 14.13 -9.19
CA ASN A 52 13.92 14.31 -9.76
C ASN A 52 14.10 13.46 -11.02
N PRO A 53 14.31 14.07 -12.20
CA PRO A 53 14.45 13.32 -13.45
C PRO A 53 15.70 12.42 -13.48
N ALA A 54 16.70 12.67 -12.61
CA ALA A 54 17.86 11.80 -12.47
C ALA A 54 17.49 10.41 -11.93
N MET A 55 16.35 10.27 -11.25
CA MET A 55 15.86 8.97 -10.77
C MET A 55 15.65 7.98 -11.92
N ALA A 56 15.26 8.44 -13.11
CA ALA A 56 15.05 7.58 -14.27
C ALA A 56 16.29 6.77 -14.66
N THR A 57 17.49 7.31 -14.44
CA THR A 57 18.76 6.62 -14.74
C THR A 57 19.41 6.03 -13.50
N GLN A 58 19.25 6.65 -12.33
CA GLN A 58 19.88 6.21 -11.08
C GLN A 58 19.12 5.09 -10.38
N ASP A 59 17.78 5.11 -10.44
CA ASP A 59 16.89 4.17 -9.76
C ASP A 59 15.61 3.96 -10.61
N PRO A 60 15.75 3.34 -11.81
CA PRO A 60 14.65 3.21 -12.77
C PRO A 60 13.44 2.46 -12.20
N MET A 61 13.64 1.59 -11.21
CA MET A 61 12.56 0.86 -10.57
C MET A 61 11.74 1.71 -9.61
N CYS A 62 12.36 2.62 -8.85
CA CYS A 62 11.59 3.62 -8.12
C CYS A 62 10.97 4.65 -9.06
N TRP A 63 11.65 5.04 -10.15
CA TRP A 63 11.10 5.98 -11.14
C TRP A 63 9.79 5.48 -11.73
N GLN A 64 9.75 4.23 -12.21
CA GLN A 64 8.49 3.67 -12.74
C GLN A 64 7.42 3.54 -11.66
N ALA A 65 7.78 3.25 -10.40
CA ALA A 65 6.81 3.16 -9.31
C ALA A 65 6.19 4.51 -8.97
N TRP A 66 7.01 5.57 -8.83
CA TRP A 66 6.55 6.93 -8.58
C TRP A 66 5.66 7.48 -9.68
N ASN A 67 5.98 7.15 -10.94
CA ASN A 67 5.16 7.55 -12.09
C ASN A 67 3.87 6.73 -12.24
N ALA A 68 3.86 5.49 -11.78
CA ALA A 68 2.67 4.64 -11.83
C ALA A 68 1.62 5.07 -10.79
N ASP A 69 2.03 5.19 -9.52
CA ASP A 69 1.19 5.76 -8.46
C ASP A 69 2.07 6.20 -7.28
N SER A 70 2.20 7.51 -7.08
CA SER A 70 3.01 8.07 -5.99
C SER A 70 2.51 7.67 -4.60
N THR A 71 1.22 7.34 -4.46
CA THR A 71 0.65 6.91 -3.18
C THR A 71 1.16 5.53 -2.74
N ALA A 72 1.75 4.73 -3.64
CA ALA A 72 2.42 3.48 -3.26
C ALA A 72 3.59 3.70 -2.30
N MET A 73 4.28 4.84 -2.44
CA MET A 73 5.41 5.24 -1.60
C MET A 73 4.95 6.13 -0.45
N TRP A 74 4.01 7.05 -0.67
CA TRP A 74 3.49 7.86 0.45
C TRP A 74 2.77 7.00 1.49
N ASN A 75 1.99 6.03 1.03
CA ASN A 75 1.34 5.01 1.86
C ASN A 75 2.22 3.74 1.93
N TRP A 76 3.50 3.91 2.28
CA TRP A 76 4.47 2.81 2.33
C TRP A 76 4.12 1.76 3.40
N ASN A 77 3.41 2.18 4.44
CA ASN A 77 2.90 1.35 5.55
C ASN A 77 1.56 0.67 5.22
N GLY A 78 1.00 0.91 4.03
CA GLY A 78 -0.33 0.49 3.57
C GLY A 78 -0.43 -0.85 2.84
N LEU A 79 0.66 -1.62 2.76
CA LEU A 79 0.72 -2.81 1.90
C LEU A 79 0.20 -4.06 2.61
N TYR A 80 -1.11 -4.13 2.83
CA TYR A 80 -1.79 -5.21 3.54
C TYR A 80 -3.03 -5.74 2.81
N ARG A 81 -3.50 -6.91 3.23
CA ARG A 81 -4.83 -7.45 2.94
C ARG A 81 -5.56 -7.75 4.24
N GLU A 82 -6.87 -7.78 4.18
CA GLU A 82 -7.74 -8.25 5.25
C GLU A 82 -8.46 -9.53 4.83
N ASN A 83 -8.98 -10.27 5.81
CA ASN A 83 -9.84 -11.44 5.60
C ASN A 83 -9.16 -12.55 4.77
N VAL A 84 -7.84 -12.74 4.97
CA VAL A 84 -7.04 -13.76 4.29
C VAL A 84 -7.25 -15.15 4.91
N GLN A 85 -7.61 -15.21 6.19
CA GLN A 85 -7.86 -16.44 6.95
C GLN A 85 -6.68 -17.44 6.89
N GLY A 86 -5.45 -16.91 6.80
CA GLY A 86 -4.22 -17.70 6.66
C GLY A 86 -3.98 -18.33 5.29
N ASN A 87 -4.91 -18.22 4.33
CA ASN A 87 -4.73 -18.78 2.98
C ASN A 87 -4.04 -17.78 2.03
N HIS A 88 -2.76 -17.52 2.30
CA HIS A 88 -1.98 -16.51 1.56
C HIS A 88 -1.88 -16.80 0.06
N GLN A 89 -1.69 -18.06 -0.34
CA GLN A 89 -1.53 -18.42 -1.76
C GLN A 89 -2.82 -18.23 -2.55
N ALA A 90 -3.99 -18.50 -1.95
CA ALA A 90 -5.26 -18.22 -2.61
C ALA A 90 -5.52 -16.71 -2.73
N ALA A 91 -5.11 -15.92 -1.74
CA ALA A 91 -5.30 -14.48 -1.74
C ALA A 91 -4.33 -13.73 -2.68
N ILE A 92 -3.18 -14.34 -3.02
CA ILE A 92 -2.09 -13.70 -3.77
C ILE A 92 -1.65 -14.63 -4.90
N PRO A 93 -2.11 -14.39 -6.13
CA PRO A 93 -1.65 -15.11 -7.31
C PRO A 93 -0.14 -14.92 -7.58
N ASP A 94 0.47 -15.91 -8.24
CA ASP A 94 1.84 -15.80 -8.74
C ASP A 94 2.03 -14.55 -9.61
N GLY A 95 3.18 -13.91 -9.46
CA GLY A 95 3.53 -12.67 -10.17
C GLY A 95 2.93 -11.40 -9.59
N THR A 96 2.15 -11.50 -8.52
CA THR A 96 1.56 -10.36 -7.79
C THR A 96 1.96 -10.31 -6.30
N LEU A 97 3.02 -11.02 -5.94
CA LEU A 97 3.43 -11.16 -4.54
C LEU A 97 3.82 -9.83 -3.91
N CYS A 98 4.52 -8.96 -4.64
CA CYS A 98 5.04 -7.70 -4.13
C CYS A 98 3.99 -6.58 -4.07
N SER A 99 2.84 -6.75 -4.73
CA SER A 99 1.65 -5.91 -4.56
C SER A 99 0.57 -6.51 -3.63
N ALA A 100 0.87 -7.64 -3.00
CA ALA A 100 -0.08 -8.42 -2.22
C ALA A 100 -1.36 -8.77 -3.00
N GLY A 101 -1.23 -9.26 -4.24
CA GLY A 101 -2.40 -9.57 -5.07
C GLY A 101 -3.16 -8.32 -5.49
N ASN A 102 -2.46 -7.26 -5.88
CA ASN A 102 -3.02 -5.95 -6.21
C ASN A 102 -3.94 -5.41 -5.10
N THR A 103 -3.46 -5.43 -3.86
CA THR A 103 -4.19 -4.78 -2.76
C THR A 103 -4.21 -3.27 -2.96
N GLY A 104 -5.26 -2.59 -2.48
CA GLY A 104 -5.45 -1.16 -2.77
C GLY A 104 -5.67 -0.86 -4.25
N GLY A 105 -6.18 -1.83 -5.02
CA GLY A 105 -6.35 -1.72 -6.47
C GLY A 105 -5.00 -1.76 -7.20
N THR A 106 -4.76 -0.81 -8.11
CA THR A 106 -3.49 -0.74 -8.85
C THR A 106 -2.38 -0.01 -8.10
N ARG A 107 -2.63 0.47 -6.87
CA ARG A 107 -1.66 1.30 -6.13
C ARG A 107 -0.27 0.68 -6.08
N TYR A 108 -0.19 -0.57 -5.63
CA TYR A 108 1.10 -1.26 -5.43
C TYR A 108 1.54 -2.11 -6.63
N SER A 109 0.81 -2.11 -7.75
CA SER A 109 1.08 -3.06 -8.86
C SER A 109 2.44 -2.85 -9.52
N ALA A 110 2.97 -1.62 -9.49
CA ALA A 110 4.31 -1.30 -9.99
C ALA A 110 5.43 -1.99 -9.19
N LEU A 111 5.14 -2.45 -7.97
CA LEU A 111 6.08 -3.20 -7.15
C LEU A 111 6.30 -4.63 -7.66
N ASP A 112 5.45 -5.15 -8.56
CA ASP A 112 5.60 -6.49 -9.14
C ASP A 112 6.50 -6.51 -10.39
N THR A 113 6.92 -5.35 -10.90
CA THR A 113 7.75 -5.24 -12.11
C THR A 113 9.12 -5.87 -11.87
N PRO A 114 9.55 -6.89 -12.64
CA PRO A 114 10.91 -7.39 -12.61
C PRO A 114 11.90 -6.32 -13.04
N GLY A 115 13.09 -6.29 -12.44
CA GLY A 115 14.10 -5.31 -12.82
C GLY A 115 15.14 -5.08 -11.74
N ALA A 116 16.03 -4.13 -12.01
CA ALA A 116 17.15 -3.80 -11.13
C ALA A 116 16.73 -2.92 -9.95
N TRP A 117 15.82 -3.42 -9.10
CA TRP A 117 15.48 -2.78 -7.83
C TRP A 117 16.75 -2.59 -6.99
N VAL A 118 16.89 -1.42 -6.34
CA VAL A 118 18.01 -1.18 -5.43
C VAL A 118 17.97 -2.22 -4.31
N ALA A 119 19.09 -2.92 -4.13
CA ALA A 119 19.19 -4.05 -3.22
C ALA A 119 20.25 -3.81 -2.16
N GLN A 120 19.98 -4.24 -0.93
CA GLN A 120 20.93 -4.16 0.17
C GLN A 120 21.85 -5.38 0.19
N THR A 121 23.15 -5.17 0.34
CA THR A 121 24.10 -6.27 0.56
C THR A 121 23.92 -6.84 1.97
N VAL A 122 23.78 -8.17 2.05
CA VAL A 122 23.58 -8.89 3.32
C VAL A 122 24.47 -10.13 3.40
N PRO A 123 24.90 -10.54 4.61
CA PRO A 123 25.47 -11.87 4.82
C PRO A 123 24.39 -12.96 4.68
N THR A 124 24.79 -14.23 4.66
CA THR A 124 23.84 -15.36 4.61
C THR A 124 23.07 -15.58 5.91
N SER A 125 23.48 -14.94 7.01
CA SER A 125 22.76 -14.90 8.28
C SER A 125 22.69 -13.47 8.79
N PHE A 126 21.50 -12.91 8.90
CA PHE A 126 21.27 -11.51 9.32
C PHE A 126 19.93 -11.37 10.02
N THR A 127 19.69 -10.18 10.54
CA THR A 127 18.40 -9.82 11.15
C THR A 127 17.65 -8.88 10.21
N LEU A 128 16.42 -9.27 9.84
CA LEU A 128 15.45 -8.38 9.21
C LEU A 128 14.73 -7.60 10.31
N ARG A 129 14.58 -6.28 10.12
CA ARG A 129 13.85 -5.36 11.00
C ARG A 129 12.56 -4.90 10.32
N MET A 130 11.46 -5.19 11.00
CA MET A 130 10.15 -4.63 10.73
C MET A 130 9.89 -3.45 11.66
N HIS A 131 9.13 -2.49 11.18
CA HIS A 131 8.63 -1.38 11.97
C HIS A 131 7.09 -1.39 11.96
N ASP A 132 6.50 -1.09 13.10
CA ASP A 132 5.07 -1.00 13.34
C ASP A 132 4.74 0.23 14.20
N GLN A 133 4.18 1.24 13.55
CA GLN A 133 3.77 2.49 14.17
C GLN A 133 2.59 2.33 15.16
N ALA A 134 1.65 1.41 14.90
CA ALA A 134 0.45 1.23 15.73
C ALA A 134 0.58 0.19 16.84
N GLN A 135 1.71 -0.52 16.88
CA GLN A 135 2.01 -1.48 17.95
C GLN A 135 1.00 -2.64 18.00
N HIS A 136 0.58 -3.10 16.82
CA HIS A 136 -0.37 -4.19 16.61
C HIS A 136 0.11 -5.54 17.13
N GLY A 137 1.42 -5.73 17.25
CA GLY A 137 2.00 -7.05 17.49
C GLY A 137 1.97 -7.92 16.23
N ALA A 138 2.29 -9.20 16.39
CA ALA A 138 2.29 -10.18 15.32
C ALA A 138 1.88 -11.55 15.84
N ASP A 139 0.92 -12.20 15.19
CA ASP A 139 0.67 -13.62 15.45
C ASP A 139 1.85 -14.44 14.94
N TYR A 140 2.42 -14.01 13.80
CA TYR A 140 3.67 -14.50 13.25
C TYR A 140 4.23 -13.51 12.24
N LEU A 141 5.56 -13.59 12.05
CA LEU A 141 6.23 -13.14 10.83
C LEU A 141 6.85 -14.35 10.15
N LEU A 142 6.64 -14.48 8.84
CA LEU A 142 7.28 -15.49 7.99
C LEU A 142 8.13 -14.76 6.96
N THR A 143 9.44 -14.97 6.98
CA THR A 143 10.36 -14.40 5.98
C THR A 143 10.86 -15.51 5.08
N TYR A 144 10.55 -15.39 3.81
CA TYR A 144 11.02 -16.26 2.74
C TYR A 144 12.17 -15.60 1.99
N VAL A 145 13.00 -16.41 1.34
CA VAL A 145 14.01 -15.98 0.37
C VAL A 145 13.78 -16.70 -0.94
N THR A 146 14.07 -16.06 -2.06
CA THR A 146 14.05 -16.73 -3.37
C THR A 146 15.12 -17.83 -3.44
N LYS A 147 14.74 -18.99 -3.98
CA LYS A 147 15.60 -20.14 -4.24
C LYS A 147 16.73 -19.80 -5.22
N PRO A 148 17.88 -20.51 -5.18
CA PRO A 148 18.89 -20.43 -6.23
C PRO A 148 18.26 -20.65 -7.63
N GLY A 149 18.73 -19.91 -8.63
CA GLY A 149 18.24 -19.98 -10.00
C GLY A 149 17.14 -18.96 -10.35
N PHE A 150 16.43 -18.41 -9.37
CA PHE A 150 15.49 -17.30 -9.61
C PHE A 150 16.24 -15.99 -9.90
N ASN A 151 15.86 -15.31 -10.99
CA ASN A 151 16.42 -14.04 -11.41
C ASN A 151 15.40 -12.90 -11.28
N PRO A 152 15.45 -12.08 -10.21
CA PRO A 152 14.52 -10.97 -10.01
C PRO A 152 14.66 -9.82 -11.02
N LEU A 153 15.72 -9.82 -11.83
CA LEU A 153 15.89 -8.82 -12.89
C LEU A 153 14.96 -9.06 -14.07
N THR A 154 14.52 -10.30 -14.28
CA THR A 154 13.78 -10.70 -15.49
C THR A 154 12.54 -11.53 -15.20
N GLN A 155 12.42 -12.13 -14.01
CA GLN A 155 11.31 -13.01 -13.64
C GLN A 155 10.38 -12.33 -12.64
N ARG A 156 9.07 -12.56 -12.82
CA ARG A 156 8.06 -12.23 -11.81
C ARG A 156 8.12 -13.27 -10.70
N LEU A 157 8.01 -12.81 -9.45
CA LEU A 157 8.09 -13.65 -8.26
C LEU A 157 6.80 -14.47 -8.11
N GLY A 158 6.93 -15.79 -7.93
CA GLY A 158 5.85 -16.70 -7.55
C GLY A 158 6.14 -17.47 -6.27
N TRP A 159 5.13 -18.14 -5.72
CA TRP A 159 5.24 -18.95 -4.51
C TRP A 159 6.21 -20.13 -4.68
N GLY A 160 6.27 -20.70 -5.89
CA GLY A 160 7.21 -21.77 -6.23
C GLY A 160 8.68 -21.36 -6.11
N ASP A 161 8.98 -20.06 -6.19
CA ASP A 161 10.34 -19.52 -6.11
C ASP A 161 10.83 -19.35 -4.67
N LEU A 162 9.94 -19.46 -3.68
CA LEU A 162 10.23 -19.11 -2.29
C LEU A 162 10.59 -20.32 -1.44
N GLN A 163 11.52 -20.11 -0.50
CA GLN A 163 11.81 -21.03 0.60
C GLN A 163 11.82 -20.25 1.91
N LEU A 164 11.26 -20.83 2.98
CA LEU A 164 11.22 -20.19 4.30
C LEU A 164 12.66 -20.05 4.83
N ALA A 165 13.01 -18.86 5.31
CA ALA A 165 14.36 -18.52 5.77
C ALA A 165 14.40 -17.99 7.21
N GLY A 166 13.26 -17.55 7.75
CA GLY A 166 13.14 -17.08 9.12
C GLY A 166 11.68 -16.97 9.53
N GLN A 167 11.43 -17.06 10.83
CA GLN A 167 10.11 -16.83 11.41
C GLN A 167 10.21 -16.35 12.85
N THR A 168 9.14 -15.75 13.36
CA THR A 168 8.97 -15.43 14.78
C THR A 168 7.90 -16.30 15.42
N GLY A 169 7.87 -16.33 16.75
CA GLY A 169 6.64 -16.67 17.48
C GLY A 169 5.67 -15.48 17.54
N VAL A 170 4.68 -15.58 18.42
CA VAL A 170 3.74 -14.49 18.71
C VAL A 170 4.46 -13.34 19.40
N ILE A 171 4.18 -12.12 18.94
CA ILE A 171 4.56 -10.85 19.55
C ILE A 171 3.25 -10.18 19.98
N PRO A 172 2.99 -9.99 21.29
CA PRO A 172 1.74 -9.39 21.73
C PRO A 172 1.64 -7.92 21.26
N PRO A 173 0.41 -7.35 21.13
CA PRO A 173 0.22 -5.92 20.94
C PRO A 173 1.02 -5.10 21.98
N GLY A 174 1.65 -4.01 21.54
CA GLY A 174 2.58 -3.22 22.36
C GLY A 174 3.97 -3.85 22.58
N GLY A 175 4.15 -5.12 22.18
CA GLY A 175 5.42 -5.84 22.24
C GLY A 175 6.46 -5.35 21.22
N GLY A 176 7.65 -5.96 21.24
CA GLY A 176 8.79 -5.53 20.43
C GLY A 176 9.64 -4.44 21.07
N GLN A 177 10.66 -3.99 20.35
CA GLN A 177 11.54 -2.91 20.81
C GLN A 177 10.95 -1.55 20.44
N THR A 178 11.03 -0.58 21.34
CA THR A 178 10.64 0.81 21.01
C THR A 178 11.54 1.33 19.89
N GLU A 179 10.93 1.87 18.83
CA GLU A 179 11.67 2.49 17.74
C GLU A 179 12.31 3.79 18.23
N SER A 180 13.60 3.92 17.97
CA SER A 180 14.40 5.09 18.36
C SER A 180 14.41 6.18 17.29
N ASP A 181 14.09 5.83 16.03
CA ASP A 181 13.98 6.79 14.95
C ASP A 181 12.71 7.64 15.11
N PRO A 182 12.82 8.96 15.39
CA PRO A 182 11.65 9.81 15.60
C PRO A 182 10.80 9.98 14.34
N ALA A 183 11.35 9.72 13.14
CA ALA A 183 10.58 9.75 11.90
C ALA A 183 9.67 8.53 11.73
N LEU A 184 10.01 7.40 12.38
CA LEU A 184 9.24 6.16 12.33
C LEU A 184 8.34 5.99 13.56
N ASN A 185 8.81 6.33 14.76
CA ASN A 185 8.11 6.16 16.05
C ASN A 185 7.62 4.70 16.29
N GLY A 186 6.72 4.42 17.25
CA GLY A 186 6.15 3.08 17.43
C GLY A 186 7.11 1.96 17.92
N LYS A 187 6.96 0.76 17.34
CA LYS A 187 7.68 -0.48 17.71
C LYS A 187 8.44 -1.07 16.53
N THR A 188 9.40 -1.94 16.84
CA THR A 188 10.16 -2.74 15.88
C THR A 188 10.20 -4.21 16.25
N TYR A 189 10.17 -5.05 15.23
CA TYR A 189 10.29 -6.51 15.33
C TYR A 189 11.50 -6.98 14.56
N THR A 190 12.15 -8.03 15.05
CA THR A 190 13.29 -8.64 14.39
C THR A 190 12.99 -10.08 14.01
N VAL A 191 13.39 -10.44 12.78
CA VAL A 191 13.35 -11.82 12.29
C VAL A 191 14.78 -12.24 11.98
N ASN A 192 15.24 -13.32 12.61
CA ASN A 192 16.53 -13.91 12.23
C ASN A 192 16.35 -14.68 10.92
N VAL A 193 17.10 -14.29 9.90
CA VAL A 193 17.06 -14.87 8.56
C VAL A 193 18.32 -15.68 8.32
N SER A 194 18.15 -16.93 7.90
CA SER A 194 19.24 -17.84 7.52
C SER A 194 19.03 -18.36 6.10
N ALA A 195 20.00 -18.09 5.23
CA ALA A 195 20.00 -18.46 3.82
C ALA A 195 21.35 -19.07 3.42
N PRO A 196 21.72 -20.24 4.00
CA PRO A 196 23.00 -20.88 3.72
C PRO A 196 23.14 -21.19 2.22
N GLY A 197 24.34 -20.95 1.67
CA GLY A 197 24.64 -21.20 0.27
C GLY A 197 24.01 -20.21 -0.74
N ARG A 198 23.23 -19.21 -0.30
CA ARG A 198 22.78 -18.15 -1.21
C ARG A 198 23.92 -17.19 -1.53
N THR A 199 24.00 -16.83 -2.80
CA THR A 199 24.88 -15.81 -3.36
C THR A 199 24.11 -14.98 -4.38
N GLY A 200 24.61 -13.78 -4.65
CA GLY A 200 24.05 -12.89 -5.66
C GLY A 200 22.68 -12.33 -5.26
N ARG A 201 21.99 -11.79 -6.26
CA ARG A 201 20.72 -11.08 -6.08
C ARG A 201 19.58 -12.04 -5.67
N ALA A 202 18.75 -11.60 -4.75
CA ALA A 202 17.58 -12.32 -4.25
C ALA A 202 16.46 -11.35 -3.85
N VAL A 203 15.27 -11.88 -3.64
CA VAL A 203 14.17 -11.16 -2.98
C VAL A 203 13.87 -11.86 -1.66
N LEU A 204 13.75 -11.07 -0.59
CA LEU A 204 13.10 -11.48 0.64
C LEU A 204 11.61 -11.18 0.53
N TYR A 205 10.77 -12.13 0.91
CA TYR A 205 9.33 -11.95 0.98
C TYR A 205 8.86 -12.17 2.41
N THR A 206 8.45 -11.10 3.08
CA THR A 206 8.02 -11.16 4.48
C THR A 206 6.51 -11.03 4.56
N ILE A 207 5.88 -12.01 5.22
CA ILE A 207 4.47 -12.00 5.61
C ILE A 207 4.41 -11.62 7.09
N TRP A 208 3.68 -10.57 7.43
CA TRP A 208 3.39 -10.20 8.82
C TRP A 208 1.90 -10.28 9.06
N LYS A 209 1.48 -11.24 9.89
CA LYS A 209 0.10 -11.35 10.37
C LYS A 209 -0.02 -10.54 11.67
N ALA A 210 -0.67 -9.38 11.61
CA ALA A 210 -0.87 -8.52 12.76
C ALA A 210 -1.89 -9.14 13.73
N SER A 211 -1.77 -8.87 15.04
CA SER A 211 -2.60 -9.52 16.06
C SER A 211 -3.95 -8.84 16.34
N HIS A 212 -4.16 -7.60 15.90
CA HIS A 212 -5.40 -6.87 16.20
C HIS A 212 -6.60 -7.29 15.35
N ALA A 213 -6.38 -7.89 14.18
CA ALA A 213 -7.42 -8.32 13.24
C ALA A 213 -6.88 -9.39 12.27
N ASP A 214 -7.71 -9.92 11.39
CA ASP A 214 -7.22 -10.69 10.22
C ASP A 214 -6.65 -9.77 9.15
N GLN A 215 -5.57 -9.06 9.51
CA GLN A 215 -4.82 -8.17 8.65
C GLN A 215 -3.41 -8.72 8.44
N VAL A 216 -3.00 -8.81 7.18
CA VAL A 216 -1.73 -9.42 6.76
C VAL A 216 -0.97 -8.52 5.80
N TYR A 217 0.28 -8.23 6.11
CA TYR A 217 1.19 -7.43 5.30
C TYR A 217 2.11 -8.32 4.48
N TYR A 218 2.44 -7.89 3.27
CA TYR A 218 3.27 -8.66 2.33
C TYR A 218 4.35 -7.78 1.72
N LEU A 219 5.61 -8.08 2.00
CA LEU A 219 6.68 -7.10 1.84
C LEU A 219 7.84 -7.74 1.09
N CYS A 220 8.13 -7.22 -0.11
CA CYS A 220 9.31 -7.60 -0.88
C CYS A 220 10.48 -6.67 -0.54
N SER A 221 11.63 -7.23 -0.15
CA SER A 221 12.90 -6.51 0.02
C SER A 221 13.97 -7.11 -0.90
N ASP A 222 14.58 -6.33 -1.77
CA ASP A 222 15.65 -6.79 -2.66
C ASP A 222 17.00 -6.80 -1.93
N VAL A 223 17.74 -7.91 -2.05
CA VAL A 223 19.03 -8.09 -1.38
C VAL A 223 20.09 -8.72 -2.29
N ILE A 224 21.36 -8.57 -1.92
CA ILE A 224 22.50 -9.23 -2.56
C ILE A 224 23.30 -10.00 -1.51
N PHE A 225 23.34 -11.33 -1.64
CA PHE A 225 24.13 -12.20 -0.76
C PHE A 225 25.59 -12.26 -1.22
N GLY A 226 26.52 -12.16 -0.27
CA GLY A 226 27.95 -12.41 -0.51
C GLY A 226 28.75 -11.24 -1.08
N GLY A 227 28.21 -10.01 -1.05
CA GLY A 227 29.03 -8.82 -1.25
C GLY A 227 29.78 -8.45 0.03
N THR A 228 30.98 -7.87 -0.09
CA THR A 228 31.55 -7.08 1.03
C THR A 228 30.61 -5.89 1.27
N SER A 229 30.38 -5.51 2.53
CA SER A 229 29.49 -4.39 2.88
C SER A 229 30.08 -3.04 2.44
N SER A 230 30.10 -2.76 1.15
CA SER A 230 30.20 -1.38 0.67
C SER A 230 28.80 -0.80 0.65
N ASN A 231 28.59 0.24 1.46
CA ASN A 231 27.48 1.15 1.34
C ASN A 231 27.34 1.59 -0.13
N PRO A 232 26.24 1.28 -0.85
CA PRO A 232 26.10 1.76 -2.21
C PRO A 232 25.55 3.18 -2.12
N SER A 233 26.44 4.17 -2.15
CA SER A 233 26.12 5.43 -2.83
C SER A 233 26.48 5.21 -4.30
N PRO A 234 25.52 5.07 -5.23
CA PRO A 234 25.86 5.02 -6.63
C PRO A 234 26.13 6.45 -7.07
N THR A 235 27.41 6.81 -7.22
CA THR A 235 27.80 7.83 -8.18
C THR A 235 28.14 7.11 -9.48
N PRO A 236 27.23 6.99 -10.46
CA PRO A 236 27.61 6.49 -11.77
C PRO A 236 28.37 7.58 -12.54
N SER A 237 29.61 7.31 -12.90
CA SER A 237 30.31 8.04 -13.95
C SER A 237 29.64 7.75 -15.30
N ILE A 238 29.32 8.82 -16.03
CA ILE A 238 28.51 8.82 -17.24
C ILE A 238 29.37 8.42 -18.44
N THR A 239 28.88 7.51 -19.28
CA THR A 239 29.26 7.45 -20.70
C THR A 239 27.97 7.37 -21.52
N VAL A 240 27.70 8.44 -22.27
CA VAL A 240 26.48 8.64 -23.06
C VAL A 240 26.59 7.88 -24.39
N SER A 241 25.54 7.19 -24.80
CA SER A 241 25.35 6.71 -26.18
C SER A 241 23.87 6.87 -26.59
N PRO A 242 23.54 7.35 -27.81
CA PRO A 242 22.20 7.87 -28.12
C PRO A 242 21.16 6.81 -28.54
N SER A 243 19.90 7.21 -28.33
CA SER A 243 18.60 6.57 -28.55
C SER A 243 18.31 6.06 -29.98
N PRO A 244 17.33 5.14 -30.13
CA PRO A 244 16.21 5.46 -31.02
C PRO A 244 14.79 5.24 -30.45
N SER A 245 13.84 5.88 -31.14
CA SER A 245 12.39 6.16 -30.98
C SER A 245 11.41 4.99 -30.68
N PRO A 246 10.15 5.24 -30.23
CA PRO A 246 9.22 4.23 -29.73
C PRO A 246 8.29 3.62 -30.81
N SER A 247 7.81 2.39 -30.56
CA SER A 247 6.77 1.71 -31.36
C SER A 247 5.60 1.24 -30.47
N ALA A 248 4.44 1.11 -31.10
CA ALA A 248 3.06 1.16 -30.58
C ALA A 248 2.64 0.11 -29.53
N SER A 249 1.63 0.49 -28.74
CA SER A 249 0.97 -0.26 -27.65
C SER A 249 -0.22 -1.12 -28.16
N PRO A 250 -0.42 -2.36 -27.66
CA PRO A 250 -1.63 -3.16 -27.92
C PRO A 250 -2.72 -2.97 -26.86
N THR A 251 -3.97 -3.10 -27.29
CA THR A 251 -5.23 -2.93 -26.53
C THR A 251 -5.55 -4.12 -25.59
N PRO A 252 -6.04 -3.91 -24.35
CA PRO A 252 -6.55 -5.00 -23.49
C PRO A 252 -8.09 -5.21 -23.60
N PRO A 253 -8.61 -6.44 -23.41
CA PRO A 253 -10.04 -6.73 -23.33
C PRO A 253 -10.63 -6.57 -21.91
N SER A 254 -11.96 -6.55 -21.85
CA SER A 254 -12.85 -6.12 -20.76
C SER A 254 -13.02 -7.07 -19.55
N THR A 255 -13.34 -6.45 -18.41
CA THR A 255 -13.59 -6.97 -17.04
C THR A 255 -15.04 -7.42 -16.76
N PRO A 256 -15.26 -8.12 -15.62
CA PRO A 256 -16.43 -7.89 -14.75
C PRO A 256 -16.03 -7.45 -13.32
N GLY A 257 -16.80 -6.55 -12.69
CA GLY A 257 -16.46 -5.82 -11.45
C GLY A 257 -17.24 -6.17 -10.16
N PRO A 258 -17.17 -5.33 -9.10
CA PRO A 258 -18.02 -5.44 -7.91
C PRO A 258 -18.89 -4.18 -7.60
N GLY A 259 -20.13 -4.42 -7.11
CA GLY A 259 -20.91 -3.64 -6.11
C GLY A 259 -21.41 -2.20 -6.41
N PRO A 260 -22.62 -1.79 -5.98
CA PRO A 260 -23.32 -0.64 -6.57
C PRO A 260 -22.78 0.71 -6.07
N SER A 261 -22.23 1.49 -6.99
CA SER A 261 -22.19 2.95 -6.92
C SER A 261 -23.29 3.53 -7.80
N THR A 262 -23.94 4.61 -7.35
CA THR A 262 -24.97 5.31 -8.12
C THR A 262 -24.43 5.77 -9.49
N PRO A 263 -25.09 5.48 -10.62
CA PRO A 263 -24.61 5.91 -11.94
C PRO A 263 -24.84 7.42 -12.13
N ASN A 264 -23.81 8.16 -12.51
CA ASN A 264 -23.91 9.52 -13.05
C ASN A 264 -22.91 9.65 -14.23
N PRO A 265 -23.17 10.53 -15.21
CA PRO A 265 -23.18 10.20 -16.64
C PRO A 265 -21.79 9.88 -17.22
N ALA A 266 -21.78 9.04 -18.26
CA ALA A 266 -20.61 8.74 -19.07
C ALA A 266 -19.95 10.03 -19.62
N GLY A 267 -18.64 10.20 -19.38
CA GLY A 267 -17.85 11.37 -19.76
C GLY A 267 -17.41 12.26 -18.59
N ALA A 268 -17.80 11.95 -17.35
CA ALA A 268 -17.45 12.74 -16.17
C ALA A 268 -16.16 12.27 -15.47
N CYS A 269 -15.48 13.20 -14.79
CA CYS A 269 -14.48 12.83 -13.79
C CYS A 269 -15.15 12.07 -12.64
N THR A 270 -14.52 10.99 -12.17
CA THR A 270 -14.98 10.24 -11.00
C THR A 270 -13.90 10.22 -9.93
N ALA A 271 -14.30 10.23 -8.66
CA ALA A 271 -13.40 10.05 -7.53
C ALA A 271 -13.92 8.93 -6.60
N THR A 272 -13.03 8.05 -6.16
CA THR A 272 -13.34 6.98 -5.20
C THR A 272 -12.51 7.18 -3.94
N TYR A 273 -13.17 7.13 -2.79
CA TYR A 273 -12.55 7.33 -1.47
C TYR A 273 -12.42 6.00 -0.73
N SER A 274 -11.32 5.81 -0.02
CA SER A 274 -11.13 4.66 0.86
C SER A 274 -10.38 5.08 2.13
N VAL A 275 -10.96 4.80 3.30
CA VAL A 275 -10.22 4.86 4.57
C VAL A 275 -9.24 3.69 4.56
N THR A 276 -7.94 3.99 4.63
CA THR A 276 -6.88 2.97 4.60
C THR A 276 -6.25 2.71 5.95
N SER A 277 -6.51 3.57 6.94
CA SER A 277 -6.02 3.41 8.31
C SER A 277 -6.88 4.25 9.26
N GLN A 278 -7.07 3.79 10.50
CA GLN A 278 -7.73 4.55 11.56
C GLN A 278 -7.16 4.23 12.94
N TRP A 279 -7.02 5.23 13.80
CA TRP A 279 -6.54 5.12 15.17
C TRP A 279 -7.35 6.04 16.08
N ASN A 280 -7.08 6.00 17.38
CA ASN A 280 -7.82 6.85 18.33
C ASN A 280 -7.66 8.34 17.98
N GLY A 281 -8.74 8.97 17.53
CA GLY A 281 -8.80 10.39 17.16
C GLY A 281 -8.31 10.73 15.75
N GLY A 282 -7.91 9.76 14.92
CA GLY A 282 -7.40 10.06 13.57
C GLY A 282 -7.53 8.92 12.58
N PHE A 283 -7.33 9.24 11.30
CA PHE A 283 -7.43 8.28 10.20
C PHE A 283 -6.59 8.72 9.01
N GLN A 284 -6.34 7.78 8.11
CA GLN A 284 -5.75 8.02 6.81
C GLN A 284 -6.72 7.56 5.73
N ALA A 285 -6.86 8.36 4.68
CA ALA A 285 -7.67 8.00 3.53
C ALA A 285 -6.92 8.28 2.23
N ASP A 286 -7.22 7.46 1.23
CA ASP A 286 -6.76 7.65 -0.14
C ASP A 286 -7.97 7.89 -1.05
N VAL A 287 -7.75 8.75 -2.05
CA VAL A 287 -8.74 9.11 -3.05
C VAL A 287 -8.14 8.90 -4.43
N ARG A 288 -8.80 8.09 -5.25
CA ARG A 288 -8.42 7.86 -6.66
C ARG A 288 -9.35 8.66 -7.56
N VAL A 289 -8.76 9.47 -8.43
CA VAL A 289 -9.41 10.29 -9.44
C VAL A 289 -9.23 9.62 -10.79
N THR A 290 -10.31 9.48 -11.56
CA THR A 290 -10.29 8.90 -12.91
C THR A 290 -10.95 9.86 -13.89
N ASN A 291 -10.26 10.09 -15.00
CA ASN A 291 -10.75 10.90 -16.10
C ASN A 291 -11.48 10.01 -17.12
N GLY A 292 -12.81 9.98 -17.08
CA GLY A 292 -13.61 9.25 -18.08
C GLY A 292 -13.84 9.99 -19.40
N GLY A 293 -13.15 11.11 -19.64
CA GLY A 293 -13.31 11.97 -20.81
C GLY A 293 -12.04 12.10 -21.66
N SER A 294 -11.95 13.18 -22.45
CA SER A 294 -10.73 13.54 -23.18
C SER A 294 -9.58 13.89 -22.23
N ALA A 295 -8.34 13.97 -22.73
CA ALA A 295 -7.21 14.38 -21.90
C ALA A 295 -7.46 15.73 -21.20
N VAL A 296 -7.02 15.84 -19.95
CA VAL A 296 -7.21 16.99 -19.06
C VAL A 296 -5.88 17.47 -18.51
N SER A 297 -5.79 18.74 -18.15
CA SER A 297 -4.61 19.37 -17.56
C SER A 297 -4.65 19.43 -16.02
N GLY A 298 -5.83 19.23 -15.42
CA GLY A 298 -6.01 19.23 -13.97
C GLY A 298 -7.31 18.60 -13.51
N TRP A 299 -7.41 18.39 -12.19
CA TRP A 299 -8.59 17.85 -11.53
C TRP A 299 -8.79 18.46 -10.14
N SER A 300 -10.03 18.44 -9.67
CA SER A 300 -10.43 18.87 -8.33
C SER A 300 -11.47 17.90 -7.77
N VAL A 301 -11.34 17.55 -6.49
CA VAL A 301 -12.35 16.78 -5.74
C VAL A 301 -12.86 17.62 -4.59
N ALA A 302 -14.17 17.69 -4.42
CA ALA A 302 -14.82 18.43 -3.34
C ALA A 302 -15.78 17.54 -2.56
N TRP A 303 -15.83 17.75 -1.24
CA TRP A 303 -16.73 17.03 -0.34
C TRP A 303 -17.04 17.83 0.93
N SER A 304 -18.08 17.41 1.64
CA SER A 304 -18.44 17.94 2.96
C SER A 304 -18.44 16.80 3.98
N TRP A 305 -17.77 17.02 5.10
CA TRP A 305 -17.70 16.05 6.19
C TRP A 305 -19.07 15.83 6.84
N GLN A 306 -19.36 14.57 7.19
CA GLN A 306 -20.57 14.21 7.93
C GLN A 306 -20.31 14.20 9.45
N ASP A 307 -19.10 13.82 9.89
CA ASP A 307 -18.83 13.42 11.28
C ASP A 307 -17.68 14.19 11.95
N GLY A 308 -17.68 15.53 11.86
CA GLY A 308 -16.69 16.37 12.56
C GLY A 308 -15.23 16.15 12.14
N GLN A 309 -15.03 15.51 10.99
CA GLN A 309 -13.71 15.17 10.46
C GLN A 309 -12.99 16.40 9.91
N GLN A 310 -11.66 16.41 9.96
CA GLN A 310 -10.81 17.45 9.37
C GLN A 310 -9.53 16.86 8.81
N VAL A 311 -8.98 17.46 7.74
CA VAL A 311 -7.66 17.09 7.22
C VAL A 311 -6.56 17.81 7.99
N THR A 312 -5.53 17.08 8.41
CA THR A 312 -4.36 17.62 9.12
C THR A 312 -3.07 17.56 8.28
N GLN A 313 -2.93 16.57 7.40
CA GLN A 313 -1.78 16.42 6.49
C GLN A 313 -2.25 15.81 5.18
N SER A 314 -1.65 16.17 4.05
CA SER A 314 -1.98 15.59 2.75
C SER A 314 -0.74 15.39 1.86
N TRP A 315 -0.84 14.46 0.91
CA TRP A 315 0.13 14.22 -0.15
C TRP A 315 -0.60 13.97 -1.46
N GLY A 316 0.04 14.28 -2.59
CA GLY A 316 -0.57 14.12 -3.91
C GLY A 316 -1.72 15.09 -4.21
N ALA A 317 -2.08 15.98 -3.28
CA ALA A 317 -3.04 17.06 -3.49
C ALA A 317 -2.72 18.26 -2.61
N THR A 318 -3.17 19.44 -3.01
CA THR A 318 -3.35 20.59 -2.12
C THR A 318 -4.79 20.58 -1.62
N ILE A 319 -4.98 20.42 -0.31
CA ILE A 319 -6.30 20.35 0.31
C ILE A 319 -6.56 21.61 1.14
N SER A 320 -7.72 22.23 0.95
CA SER A 320 -8.19 23.36 1.75
C SER A 320 -9.67 23.22 2.11
N THR A 321 -10.06 23.79 3.23
CA THR A 321 -11.47 23.88 3.63
C THR A 321 -11.95 25.31 3.45
N LEU A 322 -13.00 25.48 2.66
CA LEU A 322 -13.64 26.76 2.41
C LEU A 322 -14.45 27.22 3.64
N SER A 323 -14.77 28.51 3.72
CA SER A 323 -15.54 29.08 4.84
C SER A 323 -16.95 28.49 4.99
N ASN A 324 -17.51 27.90 3.93
CA ASN A 324 -18.79 27.20 3.95
C ASN A 324 -18.67 25.73 4.40
N GLY A 325 -17.49 25.28 4.85
CA GLY A 325 -17.25 23.93 5.34
C GLY A 325 -16.99 22.88 4.26
N VAL A 326 -16.97 23.26 2.97
CA VAL A 326 -16.59 22.34 1.88
C VAL A 326 -15.07 22.19 1.84
N THR A 327 -14.59 20.95 1.91
CA THR A 327 -13.18 20.62 1.67
C THR A 327 -12.95 20.38 0.18
N VAL A 328 -11.89 20.95 -0.37
CA VAL A 328 -11.51 20.87 -1.77
C VAL A 328 -10.06 20.41 -1.86
N ALA A 329 -9.84 19.31 -2.59
CA ALA A 329 -8.53 18.83 -3.01
C ALA A 329 -8.28 19.20 -4.48
N ARG A 330 -7.13 19.78 -4.78
CA ARG A 330 -6.64 20.04 -6.15
C ARG A 330 -5.35 19.27 -6.39
N ASN A 331 -5.09 18.93 -7.66
CA ASN A 331 -3.86 18.25 -8.06
C ASN A 331 -2.59 18.98 -7.56
N ALA A 332 -1.55 18.23 -7.22
CA ALA A 332 -0.27 18.74 -6.73
C ALA A 332 0.66 19.22 -7.86
N GLY A 333 0.10 19.74 -8.96
CA GLY A 333 0.81 20.10 -10.19
C GLY A 333 1.22 18.88 -11.01
N TYR A 334 2.06 18.01 -10.45
CA TYR A 334 2.68 16.88 -11.16
C TYR A 334 1.73 15.79 -11.62
N ASN A 335 0.62 15.62 -10.91
CA ASN A 335 -0.40 14.60 -11.19
C ASN A 335 -1.69 15.21 -11.76
N GLY A 336 -1.64 16.43 -12.28
CA GLY A 336 -2.81 17.10 -12.86
C GLY A 336 -3.22 16.57 -14.23
N ALA A 337 -2.23 16.34 -15.10
CA ALA A 337 -2.47 15.91 -16.46
C ALA A 337 -2.88 14.43 -16.49
N LEU A 338 -4.08 14.14 -16.99
CA LEU A 338 -4.59 12.78 -17.14
C LEU A 338 -5.02 12.56 -18.59
N ALA A 339 -4.55 11.48 -19.20
CA ALA A 339 -5.08 11.03 -20.49
C ALA A 339 -6.54 10.58 -20.36
N ALA A 340 -7.19 10.27 -21.48
CA ALA A 340 -8.46 9.56 -21.44
C ALA A 340 -8.29 8.23 -20.69
N ASP A 341 -9.22 7.94 -19.78
CA ASP A 341 -9.19 6.83 -18.81
C ASP A 341 -8.01 6.85 -17.83
N GLY A 342 -7.20 7.92 -17.86
CA GLY A 342 -6.09 8.15 -16.95
C GLY A 342 -6.56 8.35 -15.51
N SER A 343 -5.69 8.06 -14.54
CA SER A 343 -6.01 8.22 -13.13
C SER A 343 -4.85 8.81 -12.33
N ALA A 344 -5.18 9.51 -11.26
CA ALA A 344 -4.25 9.95 -10.23
C ALA A 344 -4.80 9.58 -8.85
N SER A 345 -3.90 9.39 -7.89
CA SER A 345 -4.27 9.15 -6.50
C SER A 345 -3.67 10.23 -5.61
N PHE A 346 -4.38 10.58 -4.55
CA PHE A 346 -3.86 11.40 -3.45
C PHE A 346 -4.31 10.79 -2.12
N GLY A 347 -3.64 11.16 -1.04
CA GLY A 347 -4.02 10.71 0.30
C GLY A 347 -3.83 11.78 1.34
N PHE A 348 -4.40 11.56 2.52
CA PHE A 348 -4.33 12.50 3.62
C PHE A 348 -4.54 11.82 4.97
N ILE A 349 -4.01 12.45 6.02
CA ILE A 349 -4.32 12.15 7.42
C ILE A 349 -5.38 13.16 7.87
N GLY A 350 -6.39 12.68 8.57
CA GLY A 350 -7.42 13.49 9.19
C GLY A 350 -7.66 13.12 10.65
N THR A 351 -8.39 13.99 11.36
CA THR A 351 -8.92 13.74 12.71
C THR A 351 -10.40 13.36 12.61
N SER A 352 -10.87 12.53 13.54
CA SER A 352 -12.27 12.15 13.66
C SER A 352 -12.66 11.95 15.12
N THR A 353 -13.89 12.31 15.49
CA THR A 353 -14.46 12.06 16.82
C THR A 353 -15.33 10.78 16.87
N GLY A 354 -15.54 10.14 15.72
CA GLY A 354 -16.25 8.87 15.57
C GLY A 354 -15.63 7.98 14.49
N THR A 355 -16.33 6.94 14.06
CA THR A 355 -15.87 6.08 12.96
C THR A 355 -15.83 6.88 11.65
N PRO A 356 -14.66 7.05 11.01
CA PRO A 356 -14.55 7.77 9.75
C PRO A 356 -15.39 7.11 8.64
N SER A 357 -16.27 7.89 8.03
CA SER A 357 -17.10 7.46 6.89
C SER A 357 -16.68 8.18 5.60
N ALA A 358 -16.81 7.51 4.46
CA ALA A 358 -16.53 8.10 3.16
C ALA A 358 -17.61 9.14 2.80
N PRO A 359 -17.26 10.43 2.61
CA PRO A 359 -18.25 11.45 2.25
C PRO A 359 -18.62 11.33 0.76
N PRO A 360 -19.80 11.82 0.34
CA PRO A 360 -20.11 12.00 -1.08
C PRO A 360 -19.07 12.91 -1.74
N LEU A 361 -18.49 12.45 -2.85
CA LEU A 361 -17.47 13.18 -3.59
C LEU A 361 -18.04 13.80 -4.87
N THR A 362 -17.63 15.02 -5.16
CA THR A 362 -17.80 15.65 -6.48
C THR A 362 -16.43 15.79 -7.13
N CYS A 363 -16.26 15.27 -8.35
CA CYS A 363 -15.04 15.50 -9.14
C CYS A 363 -15.28 16.42 -10.33
N THR A 364 -14.34 17.31 -10.60
CA THR A 364 -14.29 18.15 -11.80
C THR A 364 -12.90 18.12 -12.42
N THR A 365 -12.82 18.38 -13.72
CA THR A 365 -11.57 18.46 -14.49
C THR A 365 -11.38 19.84 -15.12
N VAL A 366 -10.12 20.15 -15.43
CA VAL A 366 -9.71 21.32 -16.20
C VAL A 366 -9.13 20.82 -17.51
N ALA A 367 -9.64 21.32 -18.64
CA ALA A 367 -9.17 20.95 -19.97
C ALA A 367 -7.72 21.39 -20.22
#